data_AF-A0AAQ3GME0-F1
#
_entry.id   AF-A0AAQ3GME0-F1
#
_cell.length_a   1.000
_cell.length_b   1.000
_cell.length_c   1.000
_cell.angle_alpha   90.00
_cell.angle_beta   90.00
_cell.angle_gamma   90.00
#
_symmetry.space_group_name_H-M   'P 1'
#
loop_
_entity.id
_entity.type
_entity.pdbx_description
1 polymer ?
#
loop_
_entity_poly.entity_id
_entity_poly.type
_entity_poly.pdbx_seq_one_letter_code
_entity_poly.pdbx_strand_id
1 'polypeptide(L)' 'MLVLGINKILNWCQITSGGRTYTCPTKLIDGKLVFHFKKEWHSVAEFVSDHAEELVSEGGKIFSRPFKK' A
#
# COMPACT_ATOMS: atom_id res chain seq x y z
N MET A 1 -4.35 2.21 12.01
CA MET A 1 -4.07 2.76 10.66
C MET A 1 -4.78 1.86 9.67
N LEU A 2 -5.26 2.39 8.55
CA LEU A 2 -5.90 1.57 7.53
C LEU A 2 -5.32 1.92 6.16
N VAL A 3 -4.76 0.96 5.44
CA VAL A 3 -4.33 1.14 4.05
C VAL A 3 -5.56 1.00 3.16
N LEU A 4 -5.84 2.05 2.38
CA LEU A 4 -7.01 2.14 1.50
C LEU A 4 -6.70 1.71 0.06
N GLY A 5 -5.47 1.92 -0.38
CA GLY A 5 -5.05 1.62 -1.74
C GLY A 5 -3.54 1.64 -1.87
N ILE A 6 -3.03 0.83 -2.78
CA ILE A 6 -1.60 0.59 -2.96
C ILE A 6 -1.25 0.89 -4.42
N ASN A 7 -0.21 1.67 -4.64
CA ASN A 7 0.34 1.92 -5.96
C ASN A 7 1.71 1.26 -6.06
N LYS A 8 1.77 0.06 -6.65
CA LYS A 8 3.02 -0.67 -6.85
C LYS A 8 3.89 -0.10 -7.97
N ILE A 9 3.32 0.73 -8.84
CA ILE A 9 4.05 1.39 -9.94
C ILE A 9 4.90 2.55 -9.40
N LEU A 10 4.29 3.36 -8.53
CA LEU A 10 4.92 4.56 -7.97
C LEU A 10 5.46 4.34 -6.55
N ASN A 11 5.39 3.12 -6.03
CA ASN A 11 5.89 2.74 -4.71
C ASN A 11 5.32 3.60 -3.58
N TRP A 12 3.99 3.72 -3.50
CA TRP A 12 3.32 4.34 -2.35
C TRP A 12 2.00 3.66 -2.02
N CYS A 13 1.48 3.87 -0.82
CA CYS A 13 0.12 3.52 -0.43
C CYS A 13 -0.58 4.69 0.25
N GLN A 14 -1.90 4.73 0.13
CA GLN A 14 -2.74 5.68 0.87
C GLN A 14 -3.20 5.03 2.16
N ILE A 15 -3.00 5.73 3.29
CA ILE A 15 -3.44 5.28 4.60
C ILE A 15 -4.37 6.30 5.24
N THR A 16 -5.23 5.85 6.15
CA THR A 16 -5.93 6.71 7.10
C THR A 16 -5.43 6.47 8.52
N SER A 17 -5.26 7.58 9.25
CA SER A 17 -4.87 7.55 10.67
C SER A 17 -5.39 8.81 11.35
N GLY A 18 -6.18 8.64 12.42
CA GLY A 18 -6.70 9.77 13.20
C GLY A 18 -7.55 10.75 12.37
N GLY A 19 -8.39 10.25 11.47
CA GLY A 19 -9.28 11.07 10.63
C GLY A 19 -8.61 11.79 9.46
N ARG A 20 -7.32 11.56 9.21
CA ARG A 20 -6.58 12.14 8.08
C ARG A 20 -6.07 11.06 7.14
N THR A 21 -5.91 11.42 5.87
CA THR A 21 -5.34 10.56 4.82
C THR A 21 -3.92 10.99 4.52
N TYR A 22 -3.03 10.01 4.33
CA TYR A 22 -1.62 10.22 4.02
C TYR A 22 -1.20 9.35 2.86
N THR A 23 -0.33 9.87 2.00
CA THR A 23 0.39 9.08 1.01
C THR A 23 1.76 8.72 1.57
N CYS A 24 1.99 7.43 1.77
CA CYS A 24 3.21 6.90 2.37
C CYS A 24 4.02 6.14 1.33
N PRO A 25 5.35 6.35 1.24
CA PRO A 25 6.18 5.56 0.35
C PRO A 25 6.20 4.10 0.83
N THR A 26 6.25 3.17 -0.12
CA THR A 26 6.33 1.74 0.13
C THR A 26 7.64 1.17 -0.39
N LYS A 27 8.06 0.04 0.18
CA LYS A 27 9.13 -0.80 -0.40
C LYS A 27 8.94 -2.25 0.00
N LEU A 28 9.67 -3.14 -0.66
CA LEU A 28 9.77 -4.54 -0.24
C LEU A 28 10.95 -4.70 0.71
N ILE A 29 10.71 -5.35 1.85
CA ILE A 29 11.75 -5.82 2.78
C ILE A 29 11.47 -7.31 2.99
N ASP A 30 12.44 -8.17 2.67
CA ASP A 30 12.30 -9.63 2.80
C ASP A 30 11.02 -10.20 2.18
N GLY A 31 10.64 -9.69 1.00
CA GLY A 31 9.42 -10.07 0.28
C GLY A 31 8.12 -9.50 0.85
N LYS A 32 8.17 -8.75 1.96
CA LYS A 32 7.00 -8.10 2.58
C LYS A 32 6.89 -6.66 2.13
N LEU A 33 5.70 -6.26 1.68
CA LEU A 33 5.43 -4.87 1.34
C LEU A 33 5.21 -4.07 2.64
N VAL A 34 6.03 -3.05 2.83
CA VAL A 34 5.96 -2.14 3.98
C VAL A 34 5.75 -0.70 3.54
N PHE A 35 5.17 0.13 4.40
CA PHE A 35 5.02 1.57 4.19
C PHE A 35 5.66 2.37 5.32
N HIS A 36 6.19 3.56 4.99
CA HIS A 36 6.82 4.42 5.99
C HIS A 36 5.83 5.44 6.54
N PHE A 37 5.61 5.43 7.85
CA PHE A 37 4.78 6.40 8.54
C PHE A 37 5.33 6.68 9.94
N LYS A 38 5.40 7.96 10.32
CA LYS A 38 5.92 8.42 11.63
C LYS A 38 7.30 7.84 11.99
N LYS A 39 8.23 7.83 11.03
CA LYS A 39 9.63 7.35 11.18
C LYS A 39 9.77 5.84 11.37
N GLU A 40 8.72 5.06 11.09
CA GLU A 40 8.71 3.61 11.22
C GLU A 40 8.19 2.95 9.94
N TRP A 41 8.62 1.71 9.72
CA TRP A 41 8.14 0.85 8.64
C TRP A 41 7.06 -0.07 9.17
N HIS A 42 5.89 -0.05 8.53
CA HIS A 42 4.70 -0.81 8.92
C HIS A 42 4.34 -1.81 7.83
N SER A 43 3.88 -3.01 8.21
CA SER A 43 3.45 -4.03 7.24
C SER A 43 2.16 -3.61 6.54
N VAL A 44 2.13 -3.61 5.20
CA VAL A 44 0.89 -3.35 4.45
C VAL A 44 -0.15 -4.42 4.76
N ALA A 45 0.24 -5.70 4.81
CA ALA A 45 -0.68 -6.82 5.02
C ALA A 45 -1.42 -6.77 6.37
N GLU A 46 -0.83 -6.12 7.39
CA GLU A 46 -1.44 -5.96 8.72
C GLU A 46 -2.50 -4.85 8.74
N PHE A 47 -2.32 -3.79 7.95
CA PHE A 47 -3.18 -2.61 7.99
C PHE A 47 -4.10 -2.47 6.76
N VAL A 48 -4.02 -3.37 5.79
CA VAL A 48 -4.81 -3.28 4.56
C VAL A 48 -6.29 -3.55 4.79
N SER A 49 -7.13 -2.65 4.28
CA SER A 49 -8.57 -2.83 4.22
C SER A 49 -8.92 -4.03 3.33
N ASP A 50 -9.97 -4.78 3.70
CA ASP A 50 -10.43 -5.92 2.90
C ASP A 50 -10.95 -5.51 1.50
N HIS A 51 -11.21 -4.22 1.30
CA HIS A 51 -11.62 -3.65 0.01
C HIS A 51 -10.52 -2.86 -0.69
N ALA A 52 -9.28 -2.89 -0.19
CA ALA A 52 -8.20 -2.16 -0.82
C ALA A 52 -7.81 -2.76 -2.17
N GLU A 53 -7.56 -1.89 -3.14
CA GLU A 53 -7.00 -2.26 -4.42
C GLU A 53 -5.51 -1.95 -4.50
N GLU A 54 -4.81 -2.69 -5.36
CA GLU A 54 -3.47 -2.41 -5.82
C GLU A 54 -3.45 -2.04 -7.31
N LEU A 55 -2.81 -0.92 -7.62
CA LEU A 55 -2.46 -0.53 -8.98
C LEU A 55 -1.14 -1.20 -9.35
N VAL A 56 -1.18 -2.04 -10.40
CA VAL A 56 -0.04 -2.82 -10.88
C VAL A 56 0.22 -2.60 -12.36
N SER A 57 1.44 -2.88 -12.78
CA SER A 57 1.83 -2.94 -14.20
C SER A 57 2.31 -4.37 -14.51
N GLU A 58 1.58 -5.10 -15.33
CA GLU A 58 1.93 -6.46 -15.77
C GLU A 58 1.78 -6.57 -17.29
N GLY A 59 2.78 -7.12 -17.97
CA GLY A 59 2.75 -7.29 -19.43
C GLY A 59 2.57 -5.97 -20.22
N GLY A 60 3.03 -4.84 -19.67
CA GLY A 60 2.87 -3.52 -20.27
C GLY A 60 1.49 -2.88 -20.10
N LYS A 61 0.58 -3.51 -19.34
CA LYS A 61 -0.74 -2.97 -19.02
C LYS A 61 -0.81 -2.50 -17.58
N ILE A 62 -1.46 -1.36 -17.36
CA ILE A 62 -1.74 -0.81 -16.03
C ILE A 62 -3.20 -1.11 -15.67
N PHE A 63 -3.42 -1.71 -14.52
CA PHE A 63 -4.77 -2.01 -14.02
C PHE A 63 -4.80 -2.09 -12.50
N SER A 64 -5.98 -1.85 -11.93
CA SER A 64 -6.27 -2.09 -10.52
C SER A 64 -6.76 -3.51 -10.30
N ARG A 65 -6.41 -4.12 -9.17
CA ARG A 65 -6.99 -5.38 -8.70
C ARG A 65 -7.10 -5.39 -7.17
N PRO A 66 -7.95 -6.24 -6.58
CA PRO A 66 -7.97 -6.42 -5.13
C PRO A 66 -6.58 -6.82 -4.62
N PHE A 67 -6.14 -6.19 -3.52
CA PHE A 67 -4.88 -6.55 -2.88
C PHE A 67 -4.98 -7.94 -2.24
N LYS A 68 -4.01 -8.81 -2.53
CA LYS A 68 -3.89 -10.13 -1.90
C LYS A 68 -2.82 -10.07 -0.81
N LYS A 69 -3.21 -10.46 0.41
CA LYS A 69 -2.35 -10.54 1.59
C LYS A 69 -1.26 -11.59 1.42
#